data_AF-A0A933XGZ8-F1
#
_entry.id   AF-A0A933XGZ8-F1
#
_cell.length_a   1.000
_cell.length_b   1.000
_cell.length_c   1.000
_cell.angle_alpha   90.00
_cell.angle_beta   90.00
_cell.angle_gamma   90.00
#
_symmetry.space_group_name_H-M   'P 1'
#
loop_
_entity.id
_entity.type
_entity.pdbx_description
1 polymer ?
#
loop_
_entity_poly.entity_id
_entity_poly.type
_entity_poly.pdbx_seq_one_letter_code
_entity_poly.pdbx_strand_id
1 'polypeptide(L)'
;MEIVKSKIPQQLQKDGFGFVMLKARTKIPFEQDWQNKAYSFTEIQAWIDQGGNYGVQGGYGRLVIIDADKPEIVDILTNKFPETLTVKTPRQGFHYYFFCESIDKKIVLKKDAPEKKDDHFGEVIAKGSQVVGPGSIHPDTGTEYEVIKDVEIAEVSRELIFSEFIEYIPLELPQKDAETEIENISVIDVLNKKGVQLHHVGGQLVCGHPVHGSTNNNNFVVHPEKNVWHCFRCGTGGGALSLIAVLEGVLQCNEAVAGGLRGDKFTETLRLAKDVYGFDVKIKPLTQAETILSEDKITALETRIKAIPADTAPVKIPALLDPILKDIAGFNIAQGDALLKHTIKEHFSFTNDDLKSY
;
A
#
# COMPACT_ATOMS: atom_id res chain seq x y z
N MET A 1 50.67 -9.62 14.03
CA MET A 1 49.35 -9.19 14.53
C MET A 1 48.33 -10.07 13.86
N GLU A 2 47.67 -10.96 14.60
CA GLU A 2 46.47 -11.60 14.07
C GLU A 2 45.45 -10.49 13.80
N ILE A 3 44.97 -10.42 12.57
CA ILE A 3 43.85 -9.55 12.24
C ILE A 3 42.65 -10.14 12.98
N VAL A 4 42.24 -9.53 14.08
CA VAL A 4 41.03 -9.91 14.79
C VAL A 4 39.88 -9.67 13.82
N LYS A 5 39.35 -10.75 13.24
CA LYS A 5 38.19 -10.68 12.34
C LYS A 5 37.02 -10.14 13.15
N SER A 6 36.42 -9.02 12.71
CA SER A 6 35.27 -8.43 13.41
C SER A 6 34.16 -9.49 13.58
N LYS A 7 33.47 -9.45 14.71
CA LYS A 7 32.28 -10.29 14.96
C LYS A 7 31.08 -9.87 14.11
N ILE A 8 31.11 -8.67 13.54
CA ILE A 8 30.10 -8.18 12.60
C ILE A 8 30.44 -8.73 11.20
N PRO A 9 29.51 -9.43 10.51
CA PRO A 9 29.70 -9.90 9.14
C PRO A 9 30.04 -8.76 8.19
N GLN A 10 30.92 -9.00 7.22
CA GLN A 10 31.43 -7.98 6.29
C GLN A 10 30.30 -7.24 5.55
N GLN A 11 29.20 -7.93 5.25
CA GLN A 11 28.00 -7.41 4.59
C GLN A 11 27.34 -6.27 5.38
N LEU A 12 27.48 -6.29 6.71
CA LEU A 12 26.93 -5.28 7.64
C LEU A 12 27.95 -4.19 8.02
N GLN A 13 29.21 -4.29 7.57
CA GLN A 13 30.26 -3.29 7.84
C GLN A 13 30.21 -2.12 6.85
N LYS A 14 29.02 -1.55 6.64
CA LYS A 14 28.77 -0.45 5.70
C LYS A 14 28.01 0.66 6.40
N ASP A 15 28.23 1.90 5.97
CA ASP A 15 27.47 3.04 6.46
C ASP A 15 25.99 2.92 6.08
N GLY A 16 25.12 3.47 6.93
CA GLY A 16 23.67 3.46 6.73
C GLY A 16 22.92 2.33 7.42
N PHE A 17 23.61 1.33 8.00
CA PHE A 17 23.02 0.37 8.93
C PHE A 17 23.00 0.88 10.36
N GLY A 18 22.03 0.39 11.14
CA GLY A 18 21.87 0.74 12.54
C GLY A 18 22.15 -0.44 13.46
N PHE A 19 22.93 -0.18 14.51
CA PHE A 19 23.22 -1.14 15.58
C PHE A 19 22.80 -0.61 16.94
N VAL A 20 22.65 -1.51 17.90
CA VAL A 20 22.27 -1.18 19.28
C VAL A 20 23.20 -1.89 20.24
N MET A 21 23.68 -1.18 21.25
CA MET A 21 24.42 -1.78 22.36
C MET A 21 23.49 -2.62 23.23
N LEU A 22 23.81 -3.90 23.42
CA LEU A 22 23.12 -4.79 24.37
C LEU A 22 24.06 -5.15 25.52
N LYS A 23 23.52 -5.23 26.73
CA LYS A 23 24.31 -5.65 27.90
C LYS A 23 24.93 -7.03 27.64
N ALA A 24 26.21 -7.19 27.99
CA ALA A 24 26.97 -8.41 27.75
C ALA A 24 26.20 -9.67 28.21
N ARG A 25 26.15 -10.68 27.34
CA ARG A 25 25.44 -11.96 27.58
C ARG A 25 23.96 -11.80 27.91
N THR A 26 23.31 -10.75 27.42
CA THR A 26 21.86 -10.55 27.50
C THR A 26 21.28 -10.16 26.15
N LYS A 27 19.94 -10.07 26.06
CA LYS A 27 19.22 -9.49 24.92
C LYS A 27 18.70 -8.07 25.21
N ILE A 28 19.15 -7.46 26.31
CA ILE A 28 18.57 -6.22 26.84
C ILE A 28 19.38 -5.03 26.33
N PRO A 29 18.73 -4.04 25.70
CA PRO A 29 19.35 -2.76 25.35
C PRO A 29 20.09 -2.12 26.54
N PHE A 30 21.29 -1.62 26.28
CA PHE A 30 22.11 -0.97 27.30
C PHE A 30 21.47 0.33 27.79
N GLU A 31 20.81 1.05 26.88
CA GLU A 31 20.19 2.36 27.12
C GLU A 31 18.70 2.40 26.77
N GLN A 32 18.04 3.46 27.24
CA GLN A 32 16.65 3.77 26.90
C GLN A 32 16.58 4.44 25.52
N ASP A 33 15.40 4.41 24.89
CA ASP A 33 15.14 5.03 23.57
C ASP A 33 16.07 4.55 22.44
N TRP A 34 16.62 3.35 22.58
CA TRP A 34 17.52 2.73 21.60
C TRP A 34 16.90 2.61 20.20
N GLN A 35 15.56 2.56 20.10
CA GLN A 35 14.84 2.49 18.82
C GLN A 35 15.15 3.69 17.91
N ASN A 36 15.42 4.86 18.51
CA ASN A 36 15.70 6.10 17.82
C ASN A 36 17.19 6.47 17.84
N LYS A 37 18.05 5.61 18.39
CA LYS A 37 19.48 5.85 18.56
C LYS A 37 20.31 4.71 17.97
N ALA A 38 20.39 4.70 16.65
CA ALA A 38 21.20 3.75 15.90
C ALA A 38 22.68 4.12 15.94
N TYR A 39 23.52 3.17 16.32
CA TYR A 39 24.97 3.25 16.20
C TYR A 39 25.42 2.80 14.81
N SER A 40 26.45 3.45 14.27
CA SER A 40 27.16 3.00 13.08
C SER A 40 28.07 1.80 13.39
N PHE A 41 28.57 1.14 12.33
CA PHE A 41 29.57 0.07 12.46
C PHE A 41 30.80 0.52 13.25
N THR A 42 31.30 1.73 13.00
CA THR A 42 32.50 2.24 13.67
C THR A 42 32.29 2.51 15.15
N GLU A 43 31.11 2.98 15.54
CA GLU A 43 30.79 3.30 16.94
C GLU A 43 30.52 2.03 17.76
N ILE A 44 29.83 1.03 17.18
CA ILE A 44 29.49 -0.20 17.90
C ILE A 44 30.70 -1.13 18.11
N GLN A 45 31.74 -1.03 17.26
CA GLN A 45 32.89 -1.93 17.33
C GLN A 45 33.59 -1.88 18.69
N ALA A 46 33.79 -0.68 19.25
CA ALA A 46 34.42 -0.52 20.56
C ALA A 46 33.63 -1.18 21.70
N TRP A 47 32.29 -1.24 21.59
CA TRP A 47 31.43 -1.92 22.55
C TRP A 47 31.58 -3.44 22.47
N ILE A 48 31.65 -3.97 21.25
CA ILE A 48 31.80 -5.40 20.99
C ILE A 48 33.19 -5.88 21.46
N ASP A 49 34.23 -5.09 21.24
CA ASP A 49 35.60 -5.40 21.66
C ASP A 49 35.73 -5.49 23.19
N GLN A 50 34.88 -4.78 23.93
CA GLN A 50 34.76 -4.86 25.40
C GLN A 50 33.93 -6.06 25.88
N GLY A 51 33.46 -6.91 24.97
CA GLY A 51 32.65 -8.09 25.27
C GLY A 51 31.14 -7.82 25.34
N GLY A 52 30.69 -6.66 24.87
CA GLY A 52 29.27 -6.35 24.74
C GLY A 52 28.56 -7.21 23.69
N ASN A 53 27.29 -7.55 23.96
CA ASN A 53 26.40 -8.03 22.90
C ASN A 53 25.91 -6.82 22.09
N TYR A 54 25.40 -7.05 20.89
CA TYR A 54 24.81 -5.99 20.08
C TYR A 54 23.57 -6.50 19.34
N GLY A 55 22.73 -5.56 18.93
CA GLY A 55 21.62 -5.81 18.03
C GLY A 55 21.82 -5.16 16.68
N VAL A 56 21.19 -5.73 15.66
CA VAL A 56 21.12 -5.17 14.31
C VAL A 56 19.69 -4.66 14.11
N GLN A 57 19.53 -3.36 13.85
CA GLN A 57 18.23 -2.73 13.67
C GLN A 57 17.73 -2.89 12.23
N GLY A 58 16.46 -3.26 12.10
CA GLY A 58 15.76 -3.17 10.83
C GLY A 58 15.41 -1.71 10.49
N GLY A 59 15.07 -1.45 9.23
CA GLY A 59 14.64 -0.15 8.71
C GLY A 59 15.76 0.84 8.40
N TYR A 60 17.01 0.56 8.77
CA TYR A 60 18.19 1.36 8.39
C TYR A 60 18.84 0.74 7.15
N GLY A 61 19.20 1.56 6.16
CA GLY A 61 19.85 1.07 4.94
C GLY A 61 18.98 0.10 4.12
N ARG A 62 17.65 0.21 4.23
CA ARG A 62 16.65 -0.72 3.65
C ARG A 62 16.72 -2.14 4.20
N LEU A 63 17.43 -2.34 5.32
CA LEU A 63 17.60 -3.66 5.92
C LEU A 63 16.29 -4.11 6.57
N VAL A 64 15.82 -5.28 6.17
CA VAL A 64 14.76 -6.02 6.84
C VAL A 64 15.34 -7.36 7.25
N ILE A 65 15.03 -7.81 8.45
CA ILE A 65 15.47 -9.12 8.95
C ILE A 65 14.25 -9.97 9.22
N ILE A 66 14.18 -11.16 8.64
CA ILE A 66 13.11 -12.12 8.94
C ILE A 66 13.66 -13.07 10.02
N ASP A 67 13.15 -12.92 11.24
CA ASP A 67 13.41 -13.81 12.37
C ASP A 67 12.45 -15.00 12.27
N ALA A 68 12.99 -16.16 11.92
CA ALA A 68 12.25 -17.39 11.69
C ALA A 68 12.38 -18.31 12.92
N ASP A 69 11.33 -18.36 13.74
CA ASP A 69 11.31 -19.15 14.98
C ASP A 69 10.80 -20.59 14.78
N LYS A 70 10.12 -20.84 13.66
CA LYS A 70 9.44 -22.11 13.36
C LYS A 70 9.91 -22.72 12.03
N PRO A 71 9.98 -24.06 11.92
CA PRO A 71 10.39 -24.75 10.69
C PRO A 71 9.62 -24.31 9.44
N GLU A 72 8.33 -24.00 9.57
CA GLU A 72 7.49 -23.57 8.46
C GLU A 72 7.97 -22.26 7.82
N ILE A 73 8.42 -21.29 8.64
CA ILE A 73 8.98 -20.03 8.14
C ILE A 73 10.35 -20.27 7.50
N VAL A 74 11.15 -21.17 8.08
CA VAL A 74 12.45 -21.59 7.53
C VAL A 74 12.28 -22.25 6.17
N ASP A 75 11.29 -23.12 6.01
CA ASP A 75 11.01 -23.82 4.75
C ASP A 75 10.56 -22.83 3.66
N ILE A 76 9.72 -21.85 3.99
CA ILE A 76 9.33 -20.78 3.06
C ILE A 76 10.56 -20.00 2.61
N LEU A 77 11.37 -19.51 3.54
CA LEU A 77 12.57 -18.72 3.23
C LEU A 77 13.59 -19.52 2.41
N THR A 78 13.78 -20.79 2.72
CA THR A 78 14.75 -21.64 2.01
C THR A 78 14.32 -21.94 0.58
N ASN A 79 13.02 -22.11 0.33
CA ASN A 79 12.51 -22.60 -0.95
C ASN A 79 11.96 -21.50 -1.88
N LYS A 80 11.58 -20.34 -1.32
CA LYS A 80 10.85 -19.28 -2.04
C LYS A 80 11.59 -17.95 -2.11
N PHE A 81 12.60 -17.77 -1.27
CA PHE A 81 13.39 -16.54 -1.23
C PHE A 81 14.79 -16.78 -1.82
N PRO A 82 15.43 -15.74 -2.36
CA PRO A 82 16.83 -15.84 -2.74
C PRO A 82 17.69 -16.14 -1.51
N GLU A 83 18.79 -16.86 -1.73
CA GLU A 83 19.79 -17.08 -0.70
C GLU A 83 20.39 -15.74 -0.23
N THR A 84 20.62 -15.62 1.08
CA THR A 84 21.08 -14.38 1.71
C THR A 84 21.89 -14.66 2.97
N LEU A 85 22.54 -13.62 3.52
CA LEU A 85 23.20 -13.67 4.83
C LEU A 85 22.22 -14.26 5.86
N THR A 86 22.61 -15.39 6.46
CA THR A 86 21.78 -16.11 7.42
C THR A 86 22.56 -16.39 8.70
N VAL A 87 21.94 -16.05 9.83
CA VAL A 87 22.49 -16.26 11.18
C VAL A 87 21.61 -17.25 11.91
N LYS A 88 22.20 -18.34 12.40
CA LYS A 88 21.53 -19.31 13.26
C LYS A 88 21.39 -18.74 14.68
N THR A 89 20.20 -18.82 15.24
CA THR A 89 19.98 -18.45 16.63
C THR A 89 20.35 -19.61 17.56
N PRO A 90 20.83 -19.33 18.79
CA PRO A 90 21.28 -20.34 19.75
C PRO A 90 20.31 -21.45 20.15
N ARG A 91 19.01 -21.28 19.88
CA ARG A 91 18.02 -22.33 20.10
C ARG A 91 17.77 -23.07 18.78
N GLN A 92 16.79 -22.62 18.01
CA GLN A 92 16.33 -23.34 16.82
C GLN A 92 15.87 -22.45 15.67
N GLY A 93 16.03 -21.13 15.81
CA GLY A 93 15.58 -20.15 14.81
C GLY A 93 16.73 -19.65 13.94
N PHE A 94 16.39 -18.78 13.00
CA PHE A 94 17.35 -18.18 12.08
C PHE A 94 16.96 -16.73 11.76
N HIS A 95 17.94 -15.85 11.65
CA HIS A 95 17.75 -14.50 11.13
C HIS A 95 18.20 -14.48 9.66
N TYR A 96 17.28 -14.14 8.75
CA TYR A 96 17.56 -13.95 7.33
C TYR A 96 17.55 -12.46 7.01
N TYR A 97 18.68 -11.94 6.52
CA TYR A 97 18.84 -10.51 6.25
C TYR A 97 18.50 -10.21 4.80
N PHE A 98 17.69 -9.20 4.51
CA PHE A 98 17.36 -8.81 3.15
C PHE A 98 17.36 -7.28 3.00
N PHE A 99 17.59 -6.81 1.78
CA PHE A 99 17.20 -5.46 1.40
C PHE A 99 15.78 -5.46 0.88
N CYS A 100 14.95 -4.56 1.40
CA CYS A 100 13.56 -4.42 0.97
C CYS A 100 13.11 -2.98 1.09
N GLU A 101 12.49 -2.47 0.02
CA GLU A 101 11.83 -1.17 0.04
C GLU A 101 10.48 -1.25 0.76
N SER A 102 10.09 -0.15 1.39
CA SER A 102 8.70 0.07 1.82
C SER A 102 8.16 -0.89 2.88
N ILE A 103 8.99 -1.47 3.76
CA ILE A 103 8.56 -2.06 5.04
C ILE A 103 9.14 -1.23 6.18
N ASP A 104 8.30 -0.41 6.80
CA ASP A 104 8.69 0.60 7.79
C ASP A 104 8.32 0.21 9.23
N LYS A 105 7.56 -0.87 9.42
CA LYS A 105 7.10 -1.35 10.72
C LYS A 105 7.32 -2.84 10.87
N LYS A 106 7.58 -3.26 12.11
CA LYS A 106 7.67 -4.68 12.46
C LYS A 106 6.35 -5.39 12.16
N ILE A 107 6.43 -6.57 11.55
CA ILE A 107 5.29 -7.45 11.31
C ILE A 107 5.48 -8.71 12.14
N VAL A 108 4.51 -9.05 13.00
CA VAL A 108 4.52 -10.29 13.76
C VAL A 108 3.85 -11.37 12.92
N LEU A 109 4.56 -12.48 12.68
CA LEU A 109 4.05 -13.62 11.92
C LEU A 109 3.23 -14.53 12.84
N LYS A 110 1.93 -14.63 12.56
CA LYS A 110 0.97 -15.44 13.31
C LYS A 110 -0.11 -16.00 12.39
N LYS A 111 -0.58 -17.21 12.67
CA LYS A 111 -1.77 -17.75 11.99
C LYS A 111 -3.04 -17.16 12.60
N ASP A 112 -4.09 -17.04 11.79
CA ASP A 112 -5.44 -16.81 12.30
C ASP A 112 -5.92 -18.08 13.03
N ALA A 113 -5.73 -18.10 14.35
CA ALA A 113 -6.17 -19.17 15.23
C ALA A 113 -7.09 -18.62 16.34
N PRO A 114 -7.98 -19.43 16.91
CA PRO A 114 -8.78 -19.03 18.07
C PRO A 114 -7.88 -18.55 19.22
N GLU A 115 -8.31 -17.51 19.93
CA GLU A 115 -7.55 -16.63 20.86
C GLU A 115 -6.72 -17.28 21.99
N LYS A 116 -6.57 -18.60 22.05
CA LYS A 116 -5.95 -19.33 23.18
C LYS A 116 -4.64 -20.06 22.88
N LYS A 117 -4.02 -19.87 21.70
CA LYS A 117 -2.70 -20.46 21.41
C LYS A 117 -1.70 -19.37 21.05
N ASP A 118 -0.56 -19.38 21.73
CA ASP A 118 0.59 -18.55 21.37
C ASP A 118 1.18 -19.08 20.05
N ASP A 119 0.62 -18.60 18.95
CA ASP A 119 0.94 -18.97 17.57
C ASP A 119 1.91 -17.95 16.97
N HIS A 120 2.99 -17.61 17.69
CA HIS A 120 4.10 -16.82 17.16
C HIS A 120 5.00 -17.69 16.27
N PHE A 121 5.10 -17.34 14.98
CA PHE A 121 5.92 -18.04 13.99
C PHE A 121 7.26 -17.34 13.70
N GLY A 122 7.37 -16.08 14.09
CA GLY A 122 8.54 -15.23 13.85
C GLY A 122 8.15 -13.78 13.64
N GLU A 123 9.11 -12.99 13.15
CA GLU A 123 8.92 -11.55 12.94
C GLU A 123 9.63 -11.07 11.67
N VAL A 124 9.00 -10.15 10.94
CA VAL A 124 9.68 -9.30 9.97
C VAL A 124 10.14 -8.04 10.71
N ILE A 125 11.42 -7.98 11.02
CA ILE A 125 12.08 -6.90 11.77
C ILE A 125 12.39 -5.74 10.83
N ALA A 126 11.78 -4.59 11.13
CA ALA A 126 11.97 -3.32 10.43
C ALA A 126 12.26 -2.20 11.43
N LYS A 127 11.98 -0.95 11.06
CA LYS A 127 12.30 0.24 11.88
C LYS A 127 11.74 0.13 13.30
N GLY A 128 12.55 0.53 14.28
CA GLY A 128 12.21 0.52 15.70
C GLY A 128 12.30 -0.87 16.36
N SER A 129 12.80 -1.88 15.65
CA SER A 129 13.04 -3.23 16.17
C SER A 129 14.44 -3.72 15.79
N GLN A 130 14.90 -4.78 16.45
CA GLN A 130 16.22 -5.36 16.22
C GLN A 130 16.18 -6.88 16.32
N VAL A 131 17.18 -7.53 15.72
CA VAL A 131 17.61 -8.88 16.09
C VAL A 131 18.90 -8.82 16.89
N VAL A 132 19.20 -9.84 17.69
CA VAL A 132 20.54 -9.97 18.29
C VAL A 132 21.55 -10.32 17.21
N GLY A 133 22.66 -9.58 17.16
CA GLY A 133 23.67 -9.71 16.12
C GLY A 133 24.59 -10.93 16.31
N PRO A 134 25.14 -11.49 15.21
CA PRO A 134 26.07 -12.61 15.24
C PRO A 134 27.32 -12.34 16.08
N GLY A 135 27.86 -13.39 16.71
CA GLY A 135 28.98 -13.30 17.67
C GLY A 135 28.61 -12.80 19.07
N SER A 136 27.36 -12.36 19.28
CA SER A 136 26.77 -12.14 20.60
C SER A 136 26.50 -13.47 21.30
N ILE A 137 26.55 -13.50 22.64
CA ILE A 137 26.31 -14.71 23.44
C ILE A 137 24.90 -14.71 24.02
N HIS A 138 24.15 -15.77 23.81
CA HIS A 138 22.78 -15.90 24.33
C HIS A 138 22.79 -16.16 25.84
N PRO A 139 21.92 -15.48 26.62
CA PRO A 139 21.92 -15.55 28.08
C PRO A 139 21.75 -16.97 28.63
N ASP A 140 20.77 -17.71 28.12
CA ASP A 140 20.40 -19.00 28.71
C ASP A 140 21.27 -20.17 28.22
N THR A 141 21.61 -20.20 26.92
CA THR A 141 22.34 -21.31 26.31
C THR A 141 23.86 -21.12 26.43
N GLY A 142 24.34 -19.89 26.61
CA GLY A 142 25.77 -19.57 26.61
C GLY A 142 26.45 -19.71 25.24
N THR A 143 25.69 -20.01 24.19
CA THR A 143 26.18 -20.19 22.82
C THR A 143 26.00 -18.93 21.99
N GLU A 144 26.81 -18.79 20.95
CA GLU A 144 26.82 -17.61 20.08
C GLU A 144 25.76 -17.68 18.97
N TYR A 145 25.33 -16.49 18.52
CA TYR A 145 24.60 -16.35 17.26
C TYR A 145 25.59 -16.54 16.10
N GLU A 146 25.42 -17.60 15.32
CA GLU A 146 26.43 -18.10 14.37
C GLU A 146 26.04 -17.74 12.93
N VAL A 147 26.98 -17.19 12.15
CA VAL A 147 26.78 -17.01 10.71
C VAL A 147 26.91 -18.37 10.03
N ILE A 148 25.82 -18.86 9.44
CA ILE A 148 25.81 -20.17 8.76
C ILE A 148 25.79 -20.05 7.23
N LYS A 149 25.47 -18.86 6.71
CA LYS A 149 25.57 -18.52 5.28
C LYS A 149 26.21 -17.15 5.14
N ASP A 150 27.48 -17.13 4.79
CA ASP A 150 28.30 -15.93 4.61
C ASP A 150 28.28 -15.50 3.13
N VAL A 151 27.15 -14.95 2.69
CA VAL A 151 26.91 -14.45 1.31
C VAL A 151 26.39 -13.02 1.36
N GLU A 152 26.34 -12.31 0.22
CA GLU A 152 25.77 -10.96 0.17
C GLU A 152 24.29 -10.94 0.60
N ILE A 153 23.85 -9.80 1.14
CA ILE A 153 22.45 -9.58 1.49
C ILE A 153 21.65 -9.45 0.19
N ALA A 154 20.66 -10.31 0.00
CA ALA A 154 19.82 -10.32 -1.19
C ALA A 154 18.74 -9.22 -1.16
N GLU A 155 18.38 -8.74 -2.34
CA GLU A 155 17.23 -7.84 -2.56
C GLU A 155 15.94 -8.65 -2.69
N VAL A 156 14.89 -8.23 -1.99
CA VAL A 156 13.54 -8.78 -2.12
C VAL A 156 12.51 -7.67 -2.19
N SER A 157 11.42 -7.94 -2.91
CA SER A 157 10.29 -7.00 -2.96
C SER A 157 9.37 -7.16 -1.74
N ARG A 158 8.72 -6.07 -1.33
CA ARG A 158 7.59 -6.12 -0.39
C ARG A 158 6.52 -7.12 -0.86
N GLU A 159 6.23 -7.15 -2.15
CA GLU A 159 5.29 -8.08 -2.75
C GLU A 159 5.60 -9.53 -2.38
N LEU A 160 6.85 -9.97 -2.59
CA LEU A 160 7.29 -11.35 -2.30
C LEU A 160 7.12 -11.70 -0.81
N ILE A 161 7.51 -10.79 0.09
CA ILE A 161 7.36 -11.02 1.54
C ILE A 161 5.88 -11.22 1.89
N PHE A 162 5.01 -10.32 1.45
CA PHE A 162 3.60 -10.40 1.82
C PHE A 162 2.88 -11.58 1.17
N SER A 163 3.20 -11.92 -0.07
CA SER A 163 2.53 -13.01 -0.77
C SER A 163 2.98 -14.40 -0.30
N GLU A 164 4.24 -14.60 0.07
CA GLU A 164 4.71 -15.88 0.63
C GLU A 164 4.31 -16.08 2.09
N PHE A 165 4.17 -14.99 2.87
CA PHE A 165 3.72 -15.05 4.26
C PHE A 165 2.23 -14.77 4.45
N ILE A 166 1.41 -14.89 3.40
CA ILE A 166 -0.03 -14.58 3.46
C ILE A 166 -0.79 -15.33 4.58
N GLU A 167 -0.41 -16.58 4.88
CA GLU A 167 -1.02 -17.36 5.97
C GLU A 167 -0.62 -16.88 7.37
N TYR A 168 0.44 -16.07 7.45
CA TYR A 168 1.09 -15.66 8.70
C TYR A 168 1.03 -14.15 8.94
N ILE A 169 0.61 -13.38 7.94
CA ILE A 169 0.45 -11.93 8.06
C ILE A 169 -1.04 -11.64 8.22
N PRO A 170 -1.45 -10.97 9.32
CA PRO A 170 -2.83 -10.51 9.46
C PRO A 170 -3.15 -9.57 8.31
N LEU A 171 -4.08 -9.98 7.44
CA LEU A 171 -4.55 -9.15 6.36
C LEU A 171 -5.39 -8.01 6.93
N GLU A 172 -4.86 -6.79 6.90
CA GLU A 172 -5.68 -5.59 6.99
C GLU A 172 -6.53 -5.52 5.72
N LEU A 173 -7.71 -6.11 5.79
CA LEU A 173 -8.61 -6.13 4.64
C LEU A 173 -9.11 -4.72 4.37
N PRO A 174 -9.15 -4.29 3.10
CA PRO A 174 -9.66 -2.98 2.77
C PRO A 174 -11.11 -2.88 3.23
N GLN A 175 -11.46 -1.72 3.78
CA GLN A 175 -12.86 -1.42 4.03
C GLN A 175 -13.56 -1.26 2.69
N LYS A 176 -14.72 -1.91 2.55
CA LYS A 176 -15.59 -1.64 1.42
C LYS A 176 -16.14 -0.23 1.55
N ASP A 177 -16.21 0.46 0.42
CA ASP A 177 -16.86 1.76 0.34
C ASP A 177 -18.37 1.55 0.18
N ALA A 178 -19.13 1.86 1.23
CA ALA A 178 -20.57 1.69 1.29
C ALA A 178 -21.31 2.44 0.16
N GLU A 179 -20.74 3.52 -0.39
CA GLU A 179 -21.33 4.27 -1.51
C GLU A 179 -21.24 3.50 -2.83
N THR A 180 -20.28 2.58 -2.93
CA THR A 180 -19.98 1.81 -4.16
C THR A 180 -20.30 0.34 -4.04
N GLU A 181 -20.75 -0.13 -2.86
CA GLU A 181 -21.16 -1.51 -2.67
C GLU A 181 -22.46 -1.83 -3.41
N ILE A 182 -22.44 -2.93 -4.16
CA ILE A 182 -23.64 -3.53 -4.72
C ILE A 182 -23.69 -4.97 -4.20
N GLU A 183 -24.72 -5.27 -3.41
CA GLU A 183 -24.89 -6.55 -2.69
C GLU A 183 -24.80 -7.77 -3.62
N ASN A 184 -25.23 -7.64 -4.88
CA ASN A 184 -25.36 -8.75 -5.82
C ASN A 184 -24.13 -8.98 -6.71
N ILE A 185 -23.01 -8.29 -6.48
CA ILE A 185 -21.79 -8.49 -7.28
C ILE A 185 -20.69 -9.04 -6.37
N SER A 186 -20.22 -10.26 -6.68
CA SER A 186 -19.09 -10.85 -5.99
C SER A 186 -17.77 -10.58 -6.73
N VAL A 187 -16.70 -10.37 -5.98
CA VAL A 187 -15.32 -10.27 -6.48
C VAL A 187 -14.96 -11.53 -7.28
N ILE A 188 -15.38 -12.70 -6.82
CA ILE A 188 -15.12 -13.98 -7.48
C ILE A 188 -15.82 -14.04 -8.84
N ASP A 189 -17.07 -13.60 -8.95
CA ASP A 189 -17.80 -13.61 -10.22
C ASP A 189 -17.19 -12.63 -11.23
N VAL A 190 -16.72 -11.46 -10.77
CA VAL A 190 -15.98 -10.50 -11.60
C VAL A 190 -14.73 -11.17 -12.19
N LEU A 191 -13.96 -11.87 -11.35
CA LEU A 191 -12.73 -12.57 -11.77
C LEU A 191 -13.03 -13.74 -12.72
N ASN A 192 -14.05 -14.54 -12.41
CA ASN A 192 -14.51 -15.65 -13.25
C ASN A 192 -14.93 -15.17 -14.64
N LYS A 193 -15.66 -14.05 -14.72
CA LYS A 193 -16.05 -13.43 -16.01
C LYS A 193 -14.86 -12.93 -16.83
N LYS A 194 -13.75 -12.57 -16.17
CA LYS A 194 -12.47 -12.26 -16.82
C LYS A 194 -11.59 -13.49 -17.08
N GLY A 195 -12.05 -14.70 -16.73
CA GLY A 195 -11.28 -15.93 -16.92
C GLY A 195 -10.07 -16.07 -16.00
N VAL A 196 -10.05 -15.36 -14.87
CA VAL A 196 -8.97 -15.43 -13.89
C VAL A 196 -9.12 -16.70 -13.06
N GLN A 197 -8.05 -17.50 -12.98
CA GLN A 197 -8.02 -18.72 -12.17
C GLN A 197 -7.45 -18.40 -10.78
N LEU A 198 -8.26 -18.63 -9.75
CA LEU A 198 -7.86 -18.54 -8.35
C LEU A 198 -7.36 -19.90 -7.85
N HIS A 199 -6.43 -19.88 -6.91
CA HIS A 199 -6.01 -21.07 -6.18
C HIS A 199 -5.91 -20.78 -4.68
N HIS A 200 -5.86 -21.82 -3.86
CA HIS A 200 -5.79 -21.69 -2.41
C HIS A 200 -4.35 -21.60 -1.91
N VAL A 201 -4.12 -20.65 -1.00
CA VAL A 201 -2.94 -20.62 -0.13
C VAL A 201 -3.45 -20.45 1.30
N GLY A 202 -3.34 -21.51 2.08
CA GLY A 202 -3.98 -21.64 3.39
C GLY A 202 -5.48 -21.40 3.32
N GLY A 203 -5.96 -20.47 4.14
CA GLY A 203 -7.37 -20.06 4.18
C GLY A 203 -7.77 -19.01 3.12
N GLN A 204 -6.85 -18.57 2.26
CA GLN A 204 -7.07 -17.47 1.32
C GLN A 204 -7.17 -17.96 -0.13
N LEU A 205 -7.90 -17.21 -0.97
CA LEU A 205 -7.87 -17.36 -2.42
C LEU A 205 -6.92 -16.34 -3.03
N VAL A 206 -6.01 -16.79 -3.90
CA VAL A 206 -4.99 -15.92 -4.50
C VAL A 206 -4.79 -16.17 -6.00
N CYS A 207 -4.22 -15.17 -6.66
CA CYS A 207 -3.65 -15.26 -7.99
C CYS A 207 -2.62 -14.13 -8.22
N GLY A 208 -2.02 -14.11 -9.41
CA GLY A 208 -1.27 -12.95 -9.89
C GLY A 208 -2.23 -11.84 -10.30
N HIS A 209 -1.89 -10.59 -9.97
CA HIS A 209 -2.74 -9.45 -10.27
C HIS A 209 -3.05 -9.39 -11.78
N PRO A 210 -4.33 -9.40 -12.19
CA PRO A 210 -4.70 -9.54 -13.61
C PRO A 210 -4.20 -8.41 -14.52
N VAL A 211 -4.01 -7.20 -13.98
CA VAL A 211 -3.59 -6.01 -14.74
C VAL A 211 -2.07 -5.85 -14.87
N HIS A 212 -1.31 -6.03 -13.77
CA HIS A 212 0.12 -5.70 -13.74
C HIS A 212 1.01 -6.87 -13.27
N GLY A 213 0.46 -8.09 -13.29
CA GLY A 213 1.18 -9.33 -12.97
C GLY A 213 1.66 -9.43 -11.53
N SER A 214 2.54 -10.40 -11.29
CA SER A 214 3.10 -10.72 -9.98
C SER A 214 4.48 -11.37 -10.09
N THR A 215 5.30 -11.21 -9.05
CA THR A 215 6.59 -11.89 -8.88
C THR A 215 6.42 -13.40 -8.71
N ASN A 216 5.41 -13.85 -7.97
CA ASN A 216 5.20 -15.26 -7.61
C ASN A 216 3.74 -15.74 -7.81
N ASN A 217 2.95 -14.98 -8.58
CA ASN A 217 1.55 -15.29 -8.88
C ASN A 217 0.62 -15.34 -7.65
N ASN A 218 0.99 -14.69 -6.54
CA ASN A 218 0.28 -14.70 -5.26
C ASN A 218 0.02 -13.30 -4.69
N ASN A 219 0.24 -12.23 -5.47
CA ASN A 219 0.13 -10.86 -4.97
C ASN A 219 -1.29 -10.29 -4.94
N PHE A 220 -2.27 -11.00 -5.48
CA PHE A 220 -3.67 -10.61 -5.49
C PHE A 220 -4.46 -11.60 -4.62
N VAL A 221 -5.06 -11.10 -3.56
CA VAL A 221 -5.81 -11.89 -2.58
C VAL A 221 -7.28 -11.56 -2.67
N VAL A 222 -8.12 -12.59 -2.58
CA VAL A 222 -9.58 -12.47 -2.48
C VAL A 222 -10.02 -13.05 -1.14
N HIS A 223 -10.82 -12.28 -0.41
CA HIS A 223 -11.52 -12.75 0.78
C HIS A 223 -13.00 -12.95 0.43
N PRO A 224 -13.46 -14.21 0.21
CA PRO A 224 -14.80 -14.48 -0.31
C PRO A 224 -15.91 -13.98 0.61
N GLU A 225 -15.81 -14.28 1.91
CA GLU A 225 -16.87 -13.95 2.87
C GLU A 225 -17.06 -12.44 3.03
N LYS A 226 -15.96 -11.69 3.09
CA LYS A 226 -15.99 -10.23 3.15
C LYS A 226 -16.12 -9.61 1.76
N ASN A 227 -16.21 -10.38 0.68
CA ASN A 227 -16.33 -9.91 -0.70
C ASN A 227 -15.39 -8.74 -1.05
N VAL A 228 -14.11 -8.88 -0.70
CA VAL A 228 -13.05 -7.89 -0.98
C VAL A 228 -11.84 -8.53 -1.63
N TRP A 229 -11.06 -7.73 -2.33
CA TRP A 229 -9.75 -8.08 -2.86
C TRP A 229 -8.67 -7.13 -2.34
N HIS A 230 -7.41 -7.58 -2.33
CA HIS A 230 -6.26 -6.78 -1.97
C HIS A 230 -5.05 -7.11 -2.86
N CYS A 231 -4.30 -6.09 -3.26
CA CYS A 231 -3.04 -6.23 -3.97
C CYS A 231 -1.85 -5.91 -3.05
N PHE A 232 -1.00 -6.88 -2.77
CA PHE A 232 0.19 -6.69 -1.93
C PHE A 232 1.26 -5.80 -2.55
N ARG A 233 1.30 -5.72 -3.88
CA ARG A 233 2.25 -4.86 -4.59
C ARG A 233 1.92 -3.38 -4.41
N CYS A 234 0.64 -3.02 -4.57
CA CYS A 234 0.18 -1.64 -4.49
C CYS A 234 -0.24 -1.23 -3.07
N GLY A 235 -0.56 -2.19 -2.19
CA GLY A 235 -1.08 -1.92 -0.85
C GLY A 235 -2.50 -1.36 -0.87
N THR A 236 -3.29 -1.77 -1.86
CA THR A 236 -4.63 -1.24 -2.17
C THR A 236 -5.62 -2.37 -2.45
N GLY A 237 -6.91 -2.04 -2.51
CA GLY A 237 -7.94 -3.03 -2.76
C GLY A 237 -9.34 -2.48 -2.51
N GLY A 238 -10.35 -3.35 -2.54
CA GLY A 238 -11.72 -2.94 -2.29
C GLY A 238 -12.75 -4.01 -2.63
N GLY A 239 -13.99 -3.57 -2.88
CA GLY A 239 -15.09 -4.45 -3.28
C GLY A 239 -15.15 -4.71 -4.79
N ALA A 240 -16.20 -5.40 -5.23
CA ALA A 240 -16.35 -5.84 -6.62
C ALA A 240 -16.36 -4.70 -7.67
N LEU A 241 -16.99 -3.56 -7.40
CA LEU A 241 -16.96 -2.45 -8.37
C LEU A 241 -15.57 -1.81 -8.51
N SER A 242 -14.85 -1.62 -7.39
CA SER A 242 -13.47 -1.14 -7.46
C SER A 242 -12.58 -2.09 -8.27
N LEU A 243 -12.84 -3.40 -8.19
CA LEU A 243 -12.15 -4.38 -9.01
C LEU A 243 -12.46 -4.21 -10.50
N ILE A 244 -13.74 -4.07 -10.87
CA ILE A 244 -14.14 -3.81 -12.26
C ILE A 244 -13.44 -2.55 -12.77
N ALA A 245 -13.44 -1.46 -11.99
CA ALA A 245 -12.79 -0.22 -12.35
C ALA A 245 -11.29 -0.40 -12.62
N VAL A 246 -10.61 -1.20 -11.80
CA VAL A 246 -9.19 -1.53 -12.00
C VAL A 246 -8.97 -2.42 -13.22
N LEU A 247 -9.78 -3.45 -13.41
CA LEU A 247 -9.66 -4.39 -14.53
C LEU A 247 -9.92 -3.76 -15.89
N GLU A 248 -10.77 -2.73 -15.95
CA GLU A 248 -11.10 -1.99 -17.17
C GLU A 248 -10.31 -0.68 -17.31
N GLY A 249 -9.40 -0.37 -16.39
CA GLY A 249 -8.52 0.80 -16.47
C GLY A 249 -9.17 2.15 -16.15
N VAL A 250 -10.40 2.16 -15.61
CA VAL A 250 -11.06 3.36 -15.06
C VAL A 250 -10.33 3.88 -13.81
N LEU A 251 -9.75 2.95 -13.05
CA LEU A 251 -8.98 3.23 -11.84
C LEU A 251 -7.62 2.55 -11.94
N GLN A 252 -6.54 3.26 -11.60
CA GLN A 252 -5.26 2.58 -11.42
C GLN A 252 -5.28 1.76 -10.13
N CYS A 253 -4.53 0.64 -10.07
CA CYS A 253 -4.57 -0.23 -8.88
C CYS A 253 -4.19 0.52 -7.59
N ASN A 254 -3.21 1.43 -7.65
CA ASN A 254 -2.81 2.27 -6.51
C ASN A 254 -3.84 3.35 -6.12
N GLU A 255 -4.88 3.58 -6.94
CA GLU A 255 -6.00 4.48 -6.63
C GLU A 255 -7.20 3.72 -6.02
N ALA A 256 -7.15 2.38 -5.92
CA ALA A 256 -8.18 1.55 -5.31
C ALA A 256 -8.16 1.67 -3.78
N VAL A 257 -8.63 2.81 -3.29
CA VAL A 257 -8.77 3.15 -1.87
C VAL A 257 -10.18 3.66 -1.59
N ALA A 258 -10.57 3.77 -0.32
CA ALA A 258 -11.86 4.35 0.06
C ALA A 258 -12.03 5.76 -0.55
N GLY A 259 -13.15 5.99 -1.23
CA GLY A 259 -13.41 7.21 -1.97
C GLY A 259 -12.66 7.40 -3.30
N GLY A 260 -11.81 6.44 -3.71
CA GLY A 260 -11.10 6.48 -5.00
C GLY A 260 -12.01 6.27 -6.21
N LEU A 261 -13.13 5.55 -6.03
CA LEU A 261 -14.14 5.33 -7.06
C LEU A 261 -15.37 6.22 -6.80
N ARG A 262 -15.42 7.40 -7.42
CA ARG A 262 -16.52 8.36 -7.27
C ARG A 262 -16.85 9.07 -8.59
N GLY A 263 -17.98 9.77 -8.62
CA GLY A 263 -18.40 10.62 -9.74
C GLY A 263 -18.45 9.88 -11.08
N ASP A 264 -17.78 10.42 -12.09
CA ASP A 264 -17.75 9.85 -13.44
C ASP A 264 -17.14 8.45 -13.47
N LYS A 265 -16.03 8.22 -12.74
CA LYS A 265 -15.41 6.89 -12.63
C LYS A 265 -16.39 5.86 -12.10
N PHE A 266 -17.17 6.22 -11.08
CA PHE A 266 -18.18 5.33 -10.51
C PHE A 266 -19.30 5.05 -11.51
N THR A 267 -19.81 6.09 -12.18
CA THR A 267 -20.89 5.96 -13.16
C THR A 267 -20.46 5.13 -14.36
N GLU A 268 -19.24 5.32 -14.85
CA GLU A 268 -18.63 4.51 -15.92
C GLU A 268 -18.48 3.05 -15.49
N THR A 269 -17.99 2.81 -14.27
CA THR A 269 -17.83 1.45 -13.72
C THR A 269 -19.17 0.71 -13.62
N LEU A 270 -20.26 1.41 -13.27
CA LEU A 270 -21.61 0.83 -13.30
C LEU A 270 -22.04 0.41 -14.71
N ARG A 271 -21.72 1.22 -15.73
CA ARG A 271 -21.99 0.85 -17.13
C ARG A 271 -21.19 -0.37 -17.54
N LEU A 272 -19.89 -0.41 -17.22
CA LEU A 272 -19.05 -1.58 -17.50
C LEU A 272 -19.57 -2.84 -16.79
N ALA A 273 -19.95 -2.74 -15.52
CA ALA A 273 -20.53 -3.84 -14.76
C ALA A 273 -21.78 -4.42 -15.44
N LYS A 274 -22.61 -3.58 -16.06
CA LYS A 274 -23.78 -4.02 -16.84
C LYS A 274 -23.40 -4.54 -18.22
N ASP A 275 -22.70 -3.73 -19.01
CA ASP A 275 -22.58 -3.92 -20.45
C ASP A 275 -21.48 -4.94 -20.81
N VAL A 276 -20.40 -4.99 -20.01
CA VAL A 276 -19.27 -5.92 -20.21
C VAL A 276 -19.45 -7.17 -19.38
N TYR A 277 -19.85 -7.03 -18.12
CA TYR A 277 -19.95 -8.16 -17.20
C TYR A 277 -21.37 -8.75 -17.07
N GLY A 278 -22.41 -8.07 -17.55
CA GLY A 278 -23.78 -8.57 -17.49
C GLY A 278 -24.39 -8.62 -16.08
N PHE A 279 -23.88 -7.83 -15.13
CA PHE A 279 -24.47 -7.73 -13.80
C PHE A 279 -25.73 -6.86 -13.83
N ASP A 280 -26.74 -7.25 -13.05
CA ASP A 280 -27.95 -6.46 -12.87
C ASP A 280 -27.68 -5.31 -11.89
N VAL A 281 -27.29 -4.16 -12.46
CA VAL A 281 -27.01 -2.94 -11.71
C VAL A 281 -28.01 -1.85 -12.07
N LYS A 282 -28.54 -1.19 -11.03
CA LYS A 282 -29.39 0.00 -11.20
C LYS A 282 -28.51 1.18 -11.60
N ILE A 283 -28.33 1.33 -12.90
CA ILE A 283 -27.77 2.57 -13.45
C ILE A 283 -28.92 3.58 -13.44
N LYS A 284 -28.76 4.72 -12.75
CA LYS A 284 -29.64 5.85 -13.05
C LYS A 284 -29.53 6.09 -14.55
N PRO A 285 -30.65 6.17 -15.30
CA PRO A 285 -30.58 6.70 -16.65
C PRO A 285 -29.76 7.99 -16.57
N LEU A 286 -28.89 8.25 -17.54
CA LEU A 286 -28.44 9.63 -17.76
C LEU A 286 -29.72 10.45 -17.98
N THR A 287 -30.29 11.00 -16.91
CA THR A 287 -31.39 11.95 -16.99
C THR A 287 -30.76 13.21 -17.54
N GLN A 288 -30.77 13.27 -18.86
CA GLN A 288 -29.90 14.05 -19.72
C GLN A 288 -28.42 13.72 -19.50
N ALA A 289 -27.71 13.52 -20.60
CA ALA A 289 -26.28 13.77 -20.58
C ALA A 289 -26.08 15.12 -19.87
N GLU A 290 -25.29 15.16 -18.81
CA GLU A 290 -24.48 16.35 -18.62
C GLU A 290 -23.75 16.49 -19.95
N THR A 291 -24.29 17.34 -20.81
CA THR A 291 -23.88 17.39 -22.20
C THR A 291 -22.52 18.05 -22.10
N ILE A 292 -21.44 17.26 -22.14
CA ILE A 292 -20.11 17.77 -22.42
C ILE A 292 -20.31 18.52 -23.74
N LEU A 293 -20.37 19.85 -23.65
CA LEU A 293 -20.62 20.68 -24.80
C LEU A 293 -19.38 20.58 -25.70
N SER A 294 -19.59 20.46 -27.01
CA SER A 294 -18.52 20.73 -27.96
C SER A 294 -18.00 22.16 -27.73
N GLU A 295 -16.73 22.41 -28.05
CA GLU A 295 -16.10 23.73 -27.95
C GLU A 295 -16.95 24.82 -28.62
N ASP A 296 -17.67 24.48 -29.70
CA ASP A 296 -18.60 25.38 -30.40
C ASP A 296 -19.72 25.92 -29.52
N LYS A 297 -20.31 25.07 -28.66
CA LYS A 297 -21.42 25.49 -27.79
C LYS A 297 -20.92 26.32 -26.61
N ILE A 298 -19.74 26.02 -26.07
CA ILE A 298 -19.07 26.86 -25.06
C ILE A 298 -18.79 28.24 -25.65
N THR A 299 -18.21 28.28 -26.85
CA THR A 299 -17.91 29.52 -27.59
C THR A 299 -19.18 30.35 -27.85
N ALA A 300 -20.30 29.70 -28.19
CA ALA A 300 -21.58 30.39 -28.39
C ALA A 300 -22.11 31.03 -27.09
N LEU A 301 -21.93 30.38 -25.94
CA LEU A 301 -22.34 30.93 -24.63
C LEU A 301 -21.43 32.06 -24.18
N GLU A 302 -20.12 31.92 -24.34
CA GLU A 302 -19.18 33.02 -24.09
C GLU A 302 -19.53 34.25 -24.95
N THR A 303 -19.90 34.03 -26.21
CA THR A 303 -20.34 35.11 -27.11
C THR A 303 -21.59 35.80 -26.58
N ARG A 304 -22.57 35.03 -26.07
CA ARG A 304 -23.79 35.58 -25.46
C ARG A 304 -23.53 36.34 -24.16
N ILE A 305 -22.61 35.86 -23.33
CA ILE A 305 -22.18 36.53 -22.11
C ILE A 305 -21.50 37.87 -22.47
N LYS A 306 -20.55 37.84 -23.42
CA LYS A 306 -19.82 39.02 -23.88
C LYS A 306 -20.68 40.05 -24.62
N ALA A 307 -21.84 39.63 -25.14
CA ALA A 307 -22.81 40.54 -25.75
C ALA A 307 -23.55 41.43 -24.74
N ILE A 308 -23.56 41.06 -23.45
CA ILE A 308 -24.02 41.94 -22.38
C ILE A 308 -22.91 42.96 -22.11
N PRO A 309 -23.15 44.28 -22.17
CA PRO A 309 -22.11 45.28 -21.93
C PRO A 309 -21.47 45.12 -20.54
N ALA A 310 -20.14 45.16 -20.46
CA ALA A 310 -19.40 44.98 -19.20
C ALA A 310 -19.71 46.08 -18.16
N ASP A 311 -20.17 47.26 -18.61
CA ASP A 311 -20.59 48.40 -17.80
C ASP A 311 -22.07 48.36 -17.39
N THR A 312 -22.76 47.24 -17.63
CA THR A 312 -24.15 47.04 -17.22
C THR A 312 -24.29 47.20 -15.70
N ALA A 313 -25.26 48.01 -15.25
CA ALA A 313 -25.52 48.20 -13.83
C ALA A 313 -25.77 46.85 -13.11
N PRO A 314 -25.11 46.56 -11.97
CA PRO A 314 -25.19 45.25 -11.29
C PRO A 314 -26.60 44.73 -11.05
N VAL A 315 -27.54 45.63 -10.73
CA VAL A 315 -28.96 45.29 -10.50
C VAL A 315 -29.69 44.75 -11.73
N LYS A 316 -29.18 45.00 -12.94
CA LYS A 316 -29.77 44.53 -14.20
C LYS A 316 -29.12 43.23 -14.71
N ILE A 317 -27.91 42.91 -14.23
CA ILE A 317 -27.13 41.75 -14.69
C ILE A 317 -27.87 40.42 -14.42
N PRO A 318 -28.50 40.17 -13.26
CA PRO A 318 -29.23 38.92 -13.03
C PRO A 318 -30.33 38.63 -14.03
N ALA A 319 -31.15 39.61 -14.38
CA ALA A 319 -32.23 39.42 -15.35
C ALA A 319 -31.70 39.12 -16.77
N LEU A 320 -30.54 39.67 -17.13
CA LEU A 320 -29.91 39.46 -18.43
C LEU A 320 -29.13 38.14 -18.51
N LEU A 321 -28.56 37.70 -17.38
CA LEU A 321 -27.86 36.42 -17.27
C LEU A 321 -28.80 35.23 -17.07
N ASP A 322 -29.97 35.40 -16.46
CA ASP A 322 -30.94 34.32 -16.18
C ASP A 322 -31.17 33.34 -17.35
N PRO A 323 -31.44 33.78 -18.60
CA PRO A 323 -31.60 32.84 -19.72
C PRO A 323 -30.30 32.11 -20.09
N ILE A 324 -29.13 32.72 -19.86
CA ILE A 324 -27.82 32.09 -20.09
C ILE A 324 -27.51 31.11 -18.95
N LEU A 325 -27.81 31.46 -17.71
CA LEU A 325 -27.61 30.62 -16.53
C LEU A 325 -28.52 29.39 -16.53
N LYS A 326 -29.76 29.52 -17.03
CA LYS A 326 -30.64 28.36 -17.28
C LYS A 326 -30.05 27.39 -18.28
N ASP A 327 -29.37 27.90 -19.31
CA ASP A 327 -28.63 27.04 -20.24
C ASP A 327 -27.42 26.42 -19.55
N ILE A 328 -26.66 27.21 -18.76
CA ILE A 328 -25.49 26.75 -17.99
C ILE A 328 -25.83 25.66 -16.97
N ALA A 329 -26.98 25.77 -16.30
CA ALA A 329 -27.47 24.82 -15.33
C ALA A 329 -27.76 23.42 -15.95
N GLY A 330 -27.83 23.33 -17.28
CA GLY A 330 -27.95 22.07 -18.01
C GLY A 330 -26.61 21.36 -18.32
N PHE A 331 -25.46 21.90 -17.88
CA PHE A 331 -24.13 21.33 -18.16
C PHE A 331 -23.62 20.46 -17.02
N ASN A 332 -22.48 19.78 -17.23
CA ASN A 332 -21.74 19.25 -16.07
C ASN A 332 -21.28 20.40 -15.18
N ILE A 333 -21.17 20.10 -13.89
CA ILE A 333 -20.82 21.07 -12.84
C ILE A 333 -19.49 21.76 -13.15
N ALA A 334 -18.50 21.04 -13.70
CA ALA A 334 -17.18 21.58 -13.98
C ALA A 334 -17.18 22.66 -15.07
N GLN A 335 -17.91 22.45 -16.18
CA GLN A 335 -18.02 23.41 -17.28
C GLN A 335 -18.85 24.63 -16.87
N GLY A 336 -19.91 24.43 -16.08
CA GLY A 336 -20.70 25.53 -15.53
C GLY A 336 -19.87 26.39 -14.58
N ASP A 337 -19.13 25.76 -13.67
CA ASP A 337 -18.23 26.45 -12.73
C ASP A 337 -17.10 27.19 -13.46
N ALA A 338 -16.55 26.62 -14.54
CA ALA A 338 -15.56 27.30 -15.37
C ALA A 338 -16.12 28.56 -16.05
N LEU A 339 -17.33 28.51 -16.64
CA LEU A 339 -17.98 29.68 -17.24
C LEU A 339 -18.30 30.76 -16.21
N LEU A 340 -18.71 30.39 -15.00
CA LEU A 340 -18.93 31.32 -13.90
C LEU A 340 -17.63 32.01 -13.48
N LYS A 341 -16.56 31.25 -13.25
CA LYS A 341 -15.29 31.74 -12.68
C LYS A 341 -14.39 32.46 -13.68
N HIS A 342 -14.38 32.02 -14.94
CA HIS A 342 -13.43 32.51 -15.93
C HIS A 342 -14.07 33.37 -17.02
N THR A 343 -15.39 33.35 -17.17
CA THR A 343 -16.08 34.18 -18.18
C THR A 343 -16.93 35.24 -17.52
N ILE A 344 -17.95 34.86 -16.74
CA ILE A 344 -18.90 35.80 -16.13
C ILE A 344 -18.20 36.69 -15.11
N LYS A 345 -17.40 36.09 -14.22
CA LYS A 345 -16.65 36.81 -13.20
C LYS A 345 -15.73 37.87 -13.79
N GLU A 346 -14.95 37.51 -14.80
CA GLU A 346 -13.98 38.41 -15.44
C GLU A 346 -14.70 39.52 -16.20
N HIS A 347 -15.73 39.17 -16.98
CA HIS A 347 -16.45 40.11 -17.83
C HIS A 347 -17.18 41.20 -17.05
N PHE A 348 -17.78 40.86 -15.90
CA PHE A 348 -18.50 41.81 -15.04
C PHE A 348 -17.69 42.27 -13.81
N SER A 349 -16.42 41.85 -13.69
CA SER A 349 -15.57 42.13 -12.53
C SER A 349 -16.18 41.74 -11.18
N PHE A 350 -16.91 40.62 -11.15
CA PHE A 350 -17.55 40.11 -9.93
C PHE A 350 -16.54 39.54 -8.94
N THR A 351 -16.86 39.64 -7.66
CA THR A 351 -16.17 38.92 -6.60
C THR A 351 -16.67 37.47 -6.52
N ASN A 352 -15.96 36.62 -5.77
CA ASN A 352 -16.45 35.27 -5.49
C ASN A 352 -17.75 35.27 -4.68
N ASP A 353 -18.02 36.34 -3.90
CA ASP A 353 -19.24 36.45 -3.11
C ASP A 353 -20.45 36.83 -3.99
N ASP A 354 -20.24 37.69 -5.00
CA ASP A 354 -21.29 38.03 -5.97
C ASP A 354 -21.76 36.79 -6.76
N LEU A 355 -20.82 35.89 -7.10
CA LEU A 355 -21.12 34.64 -7.79
C LEU A 355 -22.01 33.69 -7.00
N LYS A 356 -22.11 33.79 -5.67
CA LYS A 356 -22.98 32.90 -4.87
C LYS A 356 -24.46 33.05 -5.17
N SER A 357 -24.84 34.16 -5.81
CA SER A 357 -26.22 34.46 -6.21
C SER A 357 -26.60 33.94 -7.60
N TYR A 358 -25.66 33.30 -8.30
CA TYR A 358 -25.76 32.78 -9.66
C TYR A 358 -25.40 31.30 -9.68
#